data_AF-A0A346PI84-F1
#
_entry.id   AF-A0A346PI84-F1
#
_cell.length_a   1.000
_cell.length_b   1.000
_cell.length_c   1.000
_cell.angle_alpha   90.00
_cell.angle_beta   90.00
_cell.angle_gamma   90.00
#
_symmetry.space_group_name_H-M   'P 1'
#
loop_
_entity.id
_entity.type
_entity.pdbx_description
1 polymer ?
#
loop_
_entity_poly.entity_id
_entity_poly.type
_entity_poly.pdbx_seq_one_letter_code
_entity_poly.pdbx_strand_id
1 'polypeptide(L)'
;MSEYLGDAPREIYETFALAYLANRAIHQREKRTVQILEDRPRSYRDELAAFFEDVSGERVTSNETYITISSAATQSLNLQPRYFVPEADS
;
A
#
# COMPACT_ATOMS: atom_id res chain seq x y z
N MET A 1 6.81 3.73 -14.30
CA MET A 1 6.85 2.31 -13.87
C MET A 1 8.10 1.68 -14.45
N SER A 2 9.08 1.36 -13.60
CA SER A 2 10.40 0.86 -14.03
C SER A 2 10.32 -0.44 -14.84
N GLU A 3 11.13 -0.52 -15.88
CA GLU A 3 11.24 -1.60 -16.88
C GLU A 3 11.40 -3.02 -16.32
N TYR A 4 11.81 -3.16 -15.06
CA TYR A 4 12.12 -4.45 -14.42
C TYR A 4 10.91 -5.30 -14.04
N LEU A 5 9.69 -4.74 -14.02
CA LEU A 5 8.48 -5.51 -13.69
C LEU A 5 7.55 -5.73 -14.88
N GLY A 6 7.70 -4.99 -15.99
CA GLY A 6 6.65 -4.80 -17.02
C GLY A 6 5.99 -6.05 -17.60
N ASP A 7 6.70 -7.19 -17.67
CA ASP A 7 6.21 -8.48 -18.18
C ASP A 7 6.12 -9.57 -17.10
N ALA A 8 6.31 -9.23 -15.82
CA ALA A 8 6.25 -10.21 -14.75
C ALA A 8 4.81 -10.71 -14.55
N PRO A 9 4.63 -11.99 -14.16
CA PRO A 9 3.31 -12.48 -13.74
C PRO A 9 2.73 -11.62 -12.61
N ARG A 10 1.41 -11.46 -12.58
CA ARG A 10 0.71 -10.64 -11.56
C ARG A 10 1.07 -11.03 -10.12
N GLU A 11 1.34 -12.31 -9.88
CA GLU A 11 1.78 -12.84 -8.58
C GLU A 11 3.09 -12.20 -8.07
N ILE A 12 4.00 -11.82 -8.98
CA ILE A 12 5.25 -11.12 -8.65
C ILE A 12 4.97 -9.69 -8.20
N TYR A 13 4.06 -9.00 -8.89
CA TYR A 13 3.61 -7.66 -8.51
C TYR A 13 2.96 -7.66 -7.11
N GLU A 14 2.07 -8.64 -6.85
CA GLU A 14 1.43 -8.81 -5.55
C GLU A 14 2.47 -9.09 -4.45
N THR A 15 3.42 -10.00 -4.71
CA THR A 15 4.49 -10.32 -3.74
C THR A 15 5.35 -9.09 -3.45
N PHE A 16 5.72 -8.31 -4.47
CA PHE A 16 6.46 -7.07 -4.29
C PHE A 16 5.66 -6.05 -3.46
N ALA A 17 4.38 -5.87 -3.76
CA ALA A 17 3.50 -4.96 -3.02
C ALA A 17 3.46 -5.32 -1.53
N LEU A 18 3.24 -6.60 -1.21
CA LEU A 18 3.21 -7.10 0.17
C LEU A 18 4.55 -6.91 0.88
N ALA A 19 5.67 -7.22 0.21
CA ALA A 19 7.01 -7.04 0.76
C ALA A 19 7.31 -5.56 1.02
N TYR A 20 6.95 -4.68 0.10
CA TYR A 20 7.15 -3.24 0.24
C TYR A 20 6.38 -2.68 1.44
N LEU A 21 5.09 -3.02 1.54
CA LEU A 21 4.23 -2.62 2.65
C LEU A 21 4.74 -3.16 3.99
N ALA A 22 5.18 -4.42 4.04
CA ALA A 22 5.75 -5.00 5.26
C ALA A 22 6.97 -4.22 5.79
N ASN A 23 7.74 -3.57 4.92
CA ASN A 23 8.95 -2.83 5.29
C ASN A 23 8.71 -1.34 5.53
N ARG A 24 7.69 -0.74 4.90
CA ARG A 24 7.53 0.72 4.82
C ARG A 24 6.20 1.23 5.36
N ALA A 25 5.23 0.35 5.65
CA ALA A 25 3.92 0.75 6.13
C ALA A 25 3.96 1.29 7.57
N ILE A 26 3.46 2.51 7.71
CA ILE A 26 3.08 3.13 8.98
C ILE A 26 1.60 2.81 9.21
N HIS A 27 1.33 2.03 10.26
CA HIS A 27 -0.02 1.65 10.62
C HIS A 27 -0.62 2.71 11.54
N GLN A 28 -1.75 3.29 11.15
CA GLN A 28 -2.52 4.14 12.05
C GLN A 28 -3.43 3.27 12.93
N ARG A 29 -3.33 3.42 14.26
CA ARG A 29 -4.12 2.61 15.21
C ARG A 29 -5.62 2.81 15.08
N GLU A 30 -6.06 4.00 14.66
CA GLU A 30 -7.47 4.40 14.67
C GLU A 30 -8.15 4.29 13.30
N LYS A 31 -7.38 4.02 12.23
CA LYS A 31 -7.90 4.01 10.85
C LYS A 31 -7.46 2.76 10.12
N ARG A 32 -8.38 2.14 9.38
CA ARG A 32 -8.09 1.00 8.49
C ARG A 32 -7.31 1.36 7.21
N THR A 33 -6.70 2.55 7.19
CA THR A 33 -5.84 3.01 6.10
C THR A 33 -4.38 2.78 6.45
N VAL A 34 -3.60 2.34 5.47
CA VAL A 34 -2.14 2.21 5.61
C VAL A 34 -1.47 3.41 4.97
N GLN A 35 -0.46 3.96 5.62
CA GLN A 35 0.35 5.03 5.04
C GLN A 35 1.79 4.58 4.82
N ILE A 36 2.42 5.13 3.80
CA ILE A 36 3.84 4.94 3.51
C ILE A 36 4.47 6.33 3.51
N LEU A 37 5.53 6.52 4.28
CA LEU A 37 6.33 7.74 4.28
C LEU A 37 7.51 7.55 3.32
N GLU A 38 7.60 8.39 2.29
CA GLU A 38 8.71 8.35 1.34
C GLU A 38 9.31 9.73 1.10
N ASP A 39 10.58 9.89 1.50
CA ASP A 39 11.41 11.06 1.22
C ASP A 39 12.03 10.96 -0.19
N ARG A 40 11.14 10.94 -1.18
CA ARG A 40 11.45 10.84 -2.60
C ARG A 40 10.75 11.96 -3.37
N PRO A 41 11.03 12.21 -4.65
CA PRO A 41 10.26 13.16 -5.43
C PRO A 41 8.79 12.76 -5.55
N ARG A 42 7.91 13.74 -5.80
CA ARG A 42 6.48 13.50 -6.00
C ARG A 42 6.19 12.48 -7.11
N SER A 43 6.92 12.54 -8.22
CA SER A 43 6.78 11.59 -9.33
C SER A 43 6.96 10.13 -8.88
N TYR A 44 7.93 9.87 -7.99
CA TYR A 44 8.14 8.53 -7.44
C TYR A 44 6.94 8.06 -6.61
N ARG A 45 6.38 8.95 -5.77
CA ARG A 45 5.20 8.62 -4.97
C ARG A 45 3.96 8.41 -5.83
N ASP A 46 3.79 9.21 -6.87
CA ASP A 46 2.67 9.09 -7.82
C ASP A 46 2.77 7.77 -8.60
N GLU A 47 3.95 7.39 -9.07
CA GLU A 47 4.18 6.08 -9.70
C GLU A 47 3.93 4.91 -8.74
N LEU A 48 4.36 5.04 -7.48
CA LEU A 48 4.16 4.01 -6.48
C LEU A 48 2.69 3.90 -6.06
N ALA A 49 1.96 5.01 -5.97
CA ALA A 49 0.51 5.00 -5.77
C ALA A 49 -0.18 4.26 -6.91
N ALA A 50 0.11 4.60 -8.17
CA ALA A 50 -0.46 3.94 -9.34
C ALA A 50 -0.16 2.43 -9.37
N PHE A 51 1.05 2.01 -8.96
CA PHE A 51 1.39 0.60 -8.80
C PHE A 51 0.47 -0.11 -7.78
N PHE A 52 0.25 0.49 -6.61
CA PHE A 52 -0.65 -0.11 -5.63
C PHE A 52 -2.13 -0.07 -6.06
N GLU A 53 -2.56 0.95 -6.82
CA GLU A 53 -3.90 0.97 -7.42
C GLU A 53 -4.08 -0.19 -8.40
N ASP A 54 -3.11 -0.43 -9.27
CA ASP A 54 -3.16 -1.52 -10.26
C ASP A 54 -3.21 -2.91 -9.59
N VAL A 55 -2.34 -3.14 -8.61
CA VAL A 55 -2.29 -4.42 -7.89
C VAL A 55 -3.58 -4.67 -7.10
N SER A 56 -4.06 -3.67 -6.36
CA SER A 56 -5.23 -3.81 -5.48
C SER A 56 -6.57 -3.67 -6.20
N GLY A 57 -6.60 -3.05 -7.37
CA GLY A 57 -7.84 -2.65 -8.06
C GLY A 57 -8.62 -1.53 -7.35
N GLU A 58 -8.02 -0.91 -6.33
CA GLU A 58 -8.68 0.01 -5.41
C GLU A 58 -7.91 1.33 -5.31
N ARG A 59 -8.58 2.38 -4.83
CA ARG A 59 -7.98 3.72 -4.79
C ARG A 59 -6.77 3.80 -3.85
N VAL A 60 -5.71 4.44 -4.32
CA VAL A 60 -4.50 4.79 -3.57
C VAL A 60 -4.10 6.21 -3.95
N THR A 61 -3.79 7.05 -2.96
CA THR A 61 -3.44 8.45 -3.21
C THR A 61 -2.04 8.77 -2.72
N SER A 62 -1.37 9.69 -3.40
CA SER A 62 -0.10 10.28 -2.97
C SER A 62 -0.29 11.77 -2.66
N ASN A 63 0.51 12.28 -1.73
CA ASN A 63 0.69 13.71 -1.52
C ASN A 63 2.18 14.05 -1.40
N GLU A 64 2.52 15.22 -0.85
CA GLU A 64 3.90 15.68 -0.74
C GLU A 64 4.79 14.81 0.15
N THR A 65 4.21 13.98 1.01
CA THR A 65 4.95 13.24 2.04
C THR A 65 4.54 11.77 2.13
N TYR A 66 3.26 11.48 1.88
CA TYR A 66 2.67 10.18 2.11
C TYR A 66 2.08 9.58 0.85
N ILE A 67 2.09 8.25 0.81
CA ILE A 67 1.17 7.44 0.01
C ILE A 67 0.16 6.84 0.97
N THR A 68 -1.12 6.97 0.67
CA THR A 68 -2.24 6.48 1.47
C THR A 68 -2.94 5.35 0.73
N ILE A 69 -2.82 4.15 1.27
CA ILE A 69 -3.55 2.95 0.85
C ILE A 69 -4.94 3.01 1.50
N SER A 70 -5.98 3.03 0.69
CA SER A 70 -7.36 3.08 1.18
C SER A 70 -7.73 1.81 1.95
N SER A 71 -8.73 1.89 2.82
CA SER A 71 -9.25 0.71 3.55
C SER A 71 -9.70 -0.42 2.61
N ALA A 72 -10.25 -0.09 1.43
CA ALA A 72 -10.64 -1.07 0.42
C ALA A 72 -9.41 -1.74 -0.20
N ALA A 73 -8.38 -0.97 -0.56
CA ALA A 73 -7.10 -1.52 -1.03
C ALA A 73 -6.43 -2.41 0.02
N THR A 74 -6.47 -2.03 1.30
CA THR A 74 -5.97 -2.84 2.42
C THR A 74 -6.65 -4.22 2.47
N GLN A 75 -7.97 -4.25 2.24
CA GLN A 75 -8.77 -5.48 2.23
C GLN A 75 -8.50 -6.33 0.99
N SER A 76 -8.45 -5.72 -0.20
CA SER A 76 -8.16 -6.41 -1.47
C SER A 76 -6.79 -7.11 -1.42
N LEU A 77 -5.79 -6.46 -0.82
CA LEU A 77 -4.45 -7.00 -0.64
C LEU A 77 -4.33 -8.03 0.50
N ASN A 78 -5.44 -8.40 1.15
CA ASN A 78 -5.47 -9.28 2.33
C ASN A 78 -4.44 -8.89 3.40
N LEU A 79 -4.20 -7.59 3.57
CA LEU A 79 -3.25 -7.11 4.57
C LEU A 79 -3.83 -7.42 5.95
N GLN A 80 -3.26 -8.44 6.60
CA GLN A 80 -3.58 -8.68 8.00
C GLN A 80 -3.13 -7.45 8.79
N PRO A 81 -4.03 -6.82 9.55
CA PRO A 81 -3.62 -5.71 10.37
C PRO A 81 -2.73 -6.26 11.48
N ARG A 82 -1.41 -6.15 11.30
CA ARG A 82 -0.42 -6.65 12.27
C ARG A 82 -0.54 -5.99 13.65
N TYR A 83 -1.40 -4.98 13.80
CA TYR A 83 -1.66 -4.24 15.04
C TYR A 83 -3.13 -3.83 15.26
N PHE A 84 -4.11 -4.36 14.51
CA PHE A 84 -5.52 -4.14 14.88
C PHE A 84 -5.87 -5.13 15.98
N VAL A 85 -5.82 -4.66 17.23
CA VAL A 85 -6.56 -5.31 18.31
C VAL A 85 -8.00 -4.85 18.11
N PRO A 86 -8.94 -5.71 17.66
CA PRO A 86 -10.35 -5.36 17.79
C PRO A 86 -10.60 -5.08 19.27
N GLU A 87 -11.18 -3.92 19.61
CA GLU A 87 -11.83 -3.81 20.91
C GLU A 87 -12.81 -4.99 20.98
N ALA A 88 -12.56 -5.90 21.90
CA ALA A 88 -13.47 -6.99 22.17
C ALA A 88 -14.79 -6.35 22.58
N ASP A 89 -15.85 -6.62 21.83
CA ASP A 89 -17.21 -6.22 22.17
C ASP A 89 -17.45 -6.51 23.66
N SER A 90 -17.68 -5.45 24.43
CA SER A 90 -18.07 -5.47 25.85
C SER A 90 -19.58 -5.35 25.97
#